data_AF-A0AAD4XEK3-F1
#
_entry.id   AF-A0AAD4XEK3-F1
#
_cell.length_a   1.000
_cell.length_b   1.000
_cell.length_c   1.000
_cell.angle_alpha   90.00
_cell.angle_beta   90.00
_cell.angle_gamma   90.00
#
_symmetry.space_group_name_H-M   'P 1'
#
loop_
_entity.id
_entity.type
_entity.pdbx_description
1 polymer ?
#
loop_
_entity_poly.entity_id
_entity_poly.type
_entity_poly.pdbx_seq_one_letter_code
_entity_poly.pdbx_strand_id
1 'polypeptide(L)' 'MATTTDEKRQACSCVKDAANKYQNIKEDAASGLPTKCGVPLSYPISKNIDCNTIN' A
#
# COMPACT_ATOMS: atom_id res chain seq x y z
N MET A 1 -3.50 8.44 -10.96
CA MET A 1 -3.89 8.52 -9.53
C MET A 1 -5.10 7.62 -9.36
N ALA A 2 -5.16 6.80 -8.32
CA ALA A 2 -6.37 6.04 -8.03
C ALA A 2 -7.42 6.99 -7.45
N THR A 3 -8.44 7.30 -8.24
CA THR A 3 -9.48 8.29 -7.95
C THR A 3 -10.75 7.65 -7.40
N THR A 4 -11.11 6.47 -7.91
CA THR A 4 -12.28 5.74 -7.44
C THR A 4 -11.91 4.72 -6.36
N THR A 5 -12.88 4.30 -5.56
CA THR A 5 -12.72 3.24 -4.58
C THR A 5 -12.13 1.97 -5.21
N ASP A 6 -12.65 1.54 -6.37
CA ASP A 6 -12.16 0.37 -7.08
C ASP A 6 -10.70 0.51 -7.52
N GLU A 7 -10.31 1.68 -8.05
CA GLU A 7 -8.92 1.93 -8.41
C GLU A 7 -8.00 1.87 -7.19
N LYS A 8 -8.43 2.41 -6.04
CA LYS A 8 -7.61 2.37 -4.80
C LYS A 8 -7.47 0.94 -4.29
N ARG A 9 -8.54 0.14 -4.35
CA ARG A 9 -8.52 -1.28 -3.98
C ARG A 9 -7.58 -2.08 -4.87
N GLN A 10 -7.64 -1.84 -6.18
CA GLN A 10 -6.78 -2.49 -7.14
C GLN A 10 -5.30 -2.09 -6.95
N ALA A 11 -5.04 -0.80 -6.73
CA ALA A 11 -3.70 -0.32 -6.40
C ALA A 11 -3.19 -0.91 -5.09
N CYS A 12 -4.03 -0.99 -4.06
CA CYS A 12 -3.69 -1.65 -2.79
C CYS A 12 -3.32 -3.12 -3.00
N SER A 13 -4.10 -3.88 -3.79
CA SER A 13 -3.78 -5.29 -4.07
C SER A 13 -2.42 -5.42 -4.75
N CYS A 14 -2.14 -4.57 -5.74
CA CYS A 14 -0.85 -4.57 -6.44
C CYS A 14 0.31 -4.28 -5.47
N VAL A 15 0.16 -3.30 -4.58
CA VAL A 15 1.15 -2.94 -3.57
C VAL A 15 1.33 -4.07 -2.54
N LYS A 16 0.25 -4.71 -2.11
CA LYS A 16 0.28 -5.87 -1.22
C LYS A 16 1.03 -7.05 -1.84
N ASP A 17 0.74 -7.37 -3.09
CA ASP A 17 1.44 -8.43 -3.82
C ASP A 17 2.92 -8.11 -4.00
N ALA A 18 3.25 -6.85 -4.30
CA ALA A 18 4.63 -6.38 -4.34
C ALA A 18 5.32 -6.54 -2.97
N ALA A 19 4.67 -6.14 -1.88
CA ALA A 19 5.20 -6.30 -0.52
C ALA A 19 5.43 -7.78 -0.17
N ASN A 20 4.54 -8.68 -0.59
CA ASN A 20 4.66 -10.12 -0.37
C ASN A 20 5.84 -10.76 -1.10
N LYS A 21 6.27 -10.21 -2.24
CA LYS A 21 7.47 -10.67 -2.95
C LYS A 21 8.77 -10.46 -2.15
N TYR A 22 8.75 -9.54 -1.18
CA TYR A 22 9.91 -9.24 -0.34
C TYR A 22 9.76 -9.91 1.02
N GLN A 23 10.31 -11.12 1.21
CA GLN A 23 10.23 -11.86 2.49
C GLN A 23 10.70 -11.03 3.70
N ASN A 24 11.78 -10.25 3.55
CA ASN A 24 12.38 -9.45 4.62
C ASN A 24 12.03 -7.94 4.52
N ILE A 25 10.84 -7.60 4.00
CA ILE A 25 10.40 -6.20 3.98
C ILE A 25 10.32 -5.66 5.41
N LYS A 26 10.88 -4.46 5.63
CA LYS A 26 10.73 -3.74 6.89
C LYS A 26 9.40 -2.99 6.86
N GLU A 27 8.40 -3.49 7.58
CA GLU A 27 7.04 -2.93 7.54
C GLU A 27 6.99 -1.45 7.99
N ASP A 28 7.80 -1.07 8.97
CA ASP A 28 7.90 0.33 9.41
C ASP A 28 8.42 1.25 8.30
N ALA A 29 9.43 0.79 7.57
CA ALA A 29 10.02 1.54 6.46
C ALA A 29 9.06 1.60 5.27
N ALA A 30 8.36 0.51 4.98
CA ALA A 30 7.37 0.44 3.91
C ALA A 30 6.18 1.36 4.19
N SER A 31 5.64 1.33 5.40
CA SER A 31 4.52 2.19 5.83
C SER A 31 4.89 3.68 5.83
N GLY A 32 6.15 4.01 6.16
CA GLY A 32 6.65 5.39 6.16
C GLY A 32 7.18 5.90 4.81
N LEU A 33 7.34 5.03 3.82
CA LEU A 33 7.88 5.38 2.50
C LEU A 33 7.04 6.45 1.76
N PRO A 34 5.69 6.36 1.70
CA PRO A 34 4.88 7.33 0.96
C PRO A 34 5.09 8.76 1.45
N THR A 35 5.13 8.93 2.78
CA THR A 35 5.39 10.22 3.43
C THR A 35 6.80 10.73 3.12
N LYS A 36 7.82 9.86 3.18
CA LYS A 36 9.20 10.25 2.87
C LYS A 36 9.42 10.63 1.40
N CYS A 37 8.66 10.01 0.50
CA CYS A 37 8.69 10.32 -0.93
C CYS A 37 7.83 11.55 -1.29
N GLY A 38 7.11 12.15 -0.34
CA GLY A 38 6.20 13.27 -0.61
C GLY A 38 4.95 12.88 -1.39
N VAL A 39 4.62 11.58 -1.43
CA VAL A 39 3.44 11.04 -2.10
C VAL A 39 2.58 10.35 -1.05
N PRO A 40 1.80 11.11 -0.25
CA PRO A 40 0.96 10.53 0.79
C PRO A 40 -0.09 9.62 0.16
N LEU A 41 -0.03 8.33 0.49
CA LEU A 41 -1.06 7.36 0.15
C LEU A 41 -2.10 7.29 1.27
N SER A 42 -3.36 7.02 0.92
CA SER A 42 -4.46 6.85 1.87
C SER A 42 -4.36 5.57 2.71
N TYR A 43 -3.36 4.74 2.44
CA TYR A 43 -3.18 3.43 3.06
C TYR A 43 -1.68 3.10 3.21
N PRO A 44 -1.29 2.33 4.24
CA PRO A 44 0.09 1.92 4.43
C PRO A 44 0.50 0.82 3.44
N ILE A 45 1.80 0.77 3.12
CA ILE A 45 2.38 -0.36 2.38
C ILE A 45 2.69 -1.47 3.40
N SER A 46 1.85 -2.48 3.45
CA SER A 46 2.02 -3.66 4.33
C SER A 46 1.62 -4.93 3.60
N LYS A 47 2.20 -6.07 4.02
CA LYS A 47 1.79 -7.40 3.54
C LYS A 47 0.41 -7.80 4.04
N ASN A 48 0.03 -7.29 5.22
CA ASN A 48 -1.20 -7.67 5.92
C ASN A 48 -2.33 -6.66 5.75
N ILE A 49 -2.18 -5.70 4.83
CA ILE A 49 -3.24 -4.76 4.54
C ILE A 49 -4.49 -5.48 3.99
N ASP A 50 -5.66 -5.09 4.50
CA ASP A 50 -6.95 -5.49 3.95
C ASP A 50 -7.44 -4.44 2.97
N CYS A 51 -7.26 -4.70 1.67
CA CYS A 51 -7.64 -3.78 0.62
C CYS A 51 -9.16 -3.57 0.51
N ASN A 52 -10.00 -4.47 1.06
CA ASN A 52 -11.45 -4.29 1.00
C ASN A 52 -11.96 -3.19 1.94
N THR A 53 -11.15 -2.82 2.94
CA THR A 53 -11.45 -1.75 3.89
C THR A 53 -11.23 -0.34 3.31
N ILE A 54 -10.69 -0.26 2.08
CA ILE A 54 -10.42 1.01 1.40
C ILE A 54 -11.69 1.54 0.74
N ASN A 55 -11.99 2.82 1.02
CA ASN A 55 -13.10 3.61 0.46
C ASN A 55 -12.62 4.66 -0.55
#